data_AF-A0A3P7A687-F1
#
_entry.id   AF-A0A3P7A687-F1
#
_cell.length_a   1.000
_cell.length_b   1.000
_cell.length_c   1.000
_cell.angle_alpha   90.00
_cell.angle_beta   90.00
_cell.angle_gamma   90.00
#
_symmetry.space_group_name_H-M   'P 1'
#
loop_
_entity.id
_entity.type
_entity.pdbx_description
1 polymer ?
#
loop_
_entity_poly.entity_id
_entity_poly.type
_entity_poly.pdbx_seq_one_letter_code
_entity_poly.pdbx_strand_id
1 'polypeptide(L)'
;MPEIHGGLFKGSCGKIAVIGGSVEYTGAPYFAAISALKLGADLVHVFCAPEAAPVIKGYSPELIVHPGLDPSTVVKNLERMDAIVLGPGLGRNPTVKLLVDGVVDFAKRTDVPLVVDADGLWFLKDSVRNMPALPSAILTPNMVEFSRLCESALDVRDVLSITVSFICL
;
A
#
# COMPACT_ATOMS: atom_id res chain seq x y z
N MET A 1 -12.40 14.49 -8.36
CA MET A 1 -12.80 13.41 -9.29
C MET A 1 -12.70 13.94 -10.71
N PRO A 2 -12.22 13.14 -11.66
CA PRO A 2 -12.24 13.52 -13.07
C PRO A 2 -13.69 13.68 -13.57
N GLU A 3 -13.93 14.59 -14.51
CA GLU A 3 -15.21 14.71 -15.20
C GLU A 3 -15.39 13.53 -16.16
N ILE A 4 -16.53 12.85 -16.09
CA ILE A 4 -16.82 11.68 -16.93
C ILE A 4 -17.34 12.16 -18.30
N HIS A 5 -16.62 11.82 -19.37
CA HIS A 5 -17.02 12.15 -20.75
C HIS A 5 -16.70 11.00 -21.72
N GLY A 6 -17.33 11.01 -22.90
CA GLY A 6 -17.29 9.90 -23.87
C GLY A 6 -15.93 9.59 -24.53
N GLY A 7 -14.87 10.31 -24.18
CA GLY A 7 -13.50 10.05 -24.65
C GLY A 7 -12.67 9.19 -23.70
N LEU A 8 -13.19 8.93 -22.50
CA LEU A 8 -12.53 8.09 -21.50
C LEU A 8 -12.72 6.61 -21.84
N PHE A 9 -11.68 5.82 -21.59
CA PHE A 9 -11.70 4.36 -21.73
C PHE A 9 -11.34 3.69 -20.40
N LYS A 10 -11.60 2.39 -20.29
CA LYS A 10 -11.31 1.60 -19.07
C LYS A 10 -9.86 1.83 -18.60
N GLY A 11 -9.71 2.33 -17.38
CA GLY A 11 -8.42 2.66 -16.79
C GLY A 11 -8.00 4.13 -16.93
N SER A 12 -8.87 5.00 -17.44
CA SER A 12 -8.64 6.45 -17.50
C SER A 12 -8.90 7.13 -16.15
N CYS A 13 -9.72 6.53 -15.30
CA CYS A 13 -10.12 7.08 -13.99
C CYS A 13 -9.55 6.28 -12.81
N GLY A 14 -8.27 5.92 -12.89
CA GLY A 14 -7.54 5.33 -11.76
C GLY A 14 -7.38 3.82 -11.82
N LYS A 15 -6.12 3.38 -11.86
CA LYS A 15 -5.64 2.01 -11.68
C LYS A 15 -4.93 1.92 -10.34
N ILE A 16 -5.56 1.29 -9.36
CA ILE A 16 -5.04 1.20 -8.00
C ILE A 16 -4.45 -0.19 -7.78
N ALA A 17 -3.23 -0.27 -7.24
CA ALA A 17 -2.65 -1.51 -6.74
C ALA A 17 -2.79 -1.58 -5.22
N VAL A 18 -3.34 -2.68 -4.72
CA VAL A 18 -3.33 -3.04 -3.30
C VAL A 18 -2.39 -4.23 -3.12
N ILE A 19 -1.33 -4.04 -2.34
CA ILE A 19 -0.30 -5.04 -2.06
C ILE A 19 -0.46 -5.46 -0.61
N GLY A 20 -0.95 -6.67 -0.39
CA GLY A 20 -1.41 -7.14 0.90
C GLY A 20 -1.94 -8.57 0.85
N GLY A 21 -2.44 -9.07 1.95
CA GLY A 21 -3.02 -10.42 1.99
C GLY A 21 -2.01 -11.54 2.17
N SER A 22 -1.95 -12.05 3.39
CA SER A 22 -1.30 -13.30 3.78
C SER A 22 -2.33 -14.43 3.85
N VAL A 23 -1.84 -15.64 4.15
CA VAL A 23 -2.67 -16.82 4.39
C VAL A 23 -3.75 -16.53 5.44
N GLU A 24 -3.41 -15.78 6.49
CA GLU A 24 -4.27 -15.46 7.62
C GLU A 24 -5.16 -14.24 7.37
N TYR A 25 -4.69 -13.27 6.58
CA TYR A 25 -5.32 -11.95 6.47
C TYR A 25 -5.85 -11.64 5.07
N THR A 26 -6.87 -12.38 4.63
CA THR A 26 -7.50 -12.20 3.31
C THR A 26 -8.49 -11.04 3.25
N GLY A 27 -9.12 -10.67 4.37
CA GLY A 27 -10.15 -9.62 4.41
C GLY A 27 -9.61 -8.19 4.31
N ALA A 28 -8.45 -7.92 4.93
CA ALA A 28 -7.83 -6.60 4.93
C ALA A 28 -7.55 -6.04 3.52
N PRO A 29 -6.84 -6.77 2.62
CA PRO A 29 -6.63 -6.28 1.25
C PRO A 29 -7.92 -6.17 0.46
N TYR A 30 -8.93 -7.03 0.72
CA TYR A 30 -10.24 -6.92 0.10
C TYR A 30 -10.94 -5.61 0.45
N PHE A 31 -11.01 -5.25 1.75
CA PHE A 31 -11.68 -4.01 2.16
C PHE A 31 -10.98 -2.77 1.61
N ALA A 32 -9.66 -2.74 1.57
CA ALA A 32 -8.91 -1.66 0.92
C ALA A 32 -9.26 -1.57 -0.58
N ALA A 33 -9.26 -2.71 -1.27
CA ALA A 33 -9.48 -2.77 -2.71
C ALA A 33 -10.92 -2.44 -3.13
N ILE A 34 -11.91 -3.01 -2.44
CA ILE A 34 -13.32 -2.76 -2.76
C ILE A 34 -13.71 -1.33 -2.42
N SER A 35 -13.17 -0.75 -1.35
CA SER A 35 -13.36 0.66 -1.02
C SER A 35 -12.87 1.56 -2.16
N ALA A 36 -11.70 1.29 -2.72
CA ALA A 36 -11.16 2.04 -3.87
C ALA A 36 -12.10 1.96 -5.09
N LEU A 37 -12.63 0.77 -5.41
CA LEU A 37 -13.63 0.62 -6.48
C LEU A 37 -14.91 1.43 -6.18
N LYS A 38 -15.46 1.31 -4.97
CA LYS A 38 -16.70 2.01 -4.58
C LYS A 38 -16.54 3.53 -4.54
N LEU A 39 -15.32 4.03 -4.34
CA LEU A 39 -14.98 5.47 -4.40
C LEU A 39 -14.73 5.97 -5.83
N GLY A 40 -14.72 5.08 -6.84
CA GLY A 40 -14.70 5.46 -8.25
C GLY A 40 -13.41 5.13 -9.01
N ALA A 41 -12.53 4.28 -8.46
CA ALA A 41 -11.42 3.74 -9.25
C ALA A 41 -11.94 2.83 -10.38
N ASP A 42 -11.40 3.00 -11.59
CA ASP A 42 -11.74 2.15 -12.74
C ASP A 42 -11.28 0.70 -12.56
N LEU A 43 -10.04 0.52 -12.09
CA LEU A 43 -9.42 -0.79 -11.95
C LEU A 43 -8.70 -0.90 -10.62
N VAL A 44 -8.96 -1.99 -9.91
CA VAL A 44 -8.23 -2.30 -8.68
C VAL A 44 -7.60 -3.68 -8.78
N HIS A 45 -6.29 -3.69 -8.63
CA HIS A 45 -5.43 -4.85 -8.67
C HIS A 45 -5.04 -5.23 -7.25
N VAL A 46 -5.20 -6.50 -6.87
CA VAL A 46 -4.76 -7.00 -5.55
C VAL A 46 -3.61 -7.97 -5.75
N PHE A 47 -2.44 -7.67 -5.21
CA PHE A 47 -1.28 -8.56 -5.16
C PHE A 47 -1.22 -9.18 -3.77
N CYS A 48 -1.31 -10.52 -3.70
CA CYS A 48 -1.43 -11.24 -2.44
C CYS A 48 -0.71 -12.59 -2.46
N ALA A 49 -0.56 -13.20 -1.29
CA ALA A 49 -0.06 -14.57 -1.18
C ALA A 49 -0.91 -15.52 -2.05
N PRO A 50 -0.32 -16.49 -2.76
CA PRO A 50 -1.06 -17.43 -3.61
C PRO A 50 -2.23 -18.12 -2.91
N GLU A 51 -2.08 -18.41 -1.62
CA GLU A 51 -3.08 -19.04 -0.75
C GLU A 51 -4.26 -18.11 -0.43
N ALA A 52 -4.03 -16.80 -0.38
CA ALA A 52 -5.05 -15.79 -0.11
C ALA A 52 -5.93 -15.52 -1.34
N ALA A 53 -5.39 -15.71 -2.55
CA ALA A 53 -6.02 -15.31 -3.79
C ALA A 53 -7.40 -15.96 -4.04
N PRO A 54 -7.63 -17.27 -3.81
CA PRO A 54 -8.95 -17.88 -4.00
C PRO A 54 -10.02 -17.26 -3.10
N VAL A 55 -9.66 -16.95 -1.85
CA VAL A 55 -10.58 -16.35 -0.88
C VAL A 55 -10.94 -14.92 -1.30
N ILE A 56 -9.95 -14.11 -1.66
CA ILE A 56 -10.17 -12.72 -2.10
C ILE A 56 -11.00 -12.69 -3.39
N LYS A 57 -10.72 -13.56 -4.36
CA LYS A 57 -11.52 -13.72 -5.59
C LYS A 57 -12.96 -14.11 -5.30
N GLY A 58 -13.20 -14.87 -4.23
CA GLY A 58 -14.54 -15.26 -3.79
C GLY A 58 -15.37 -14.10 -3.24
N TYR A 59 -14.74 -13.02 -2.76
CA TYR A 59 -15.47 -11.87 -2.20
C TYR A 59 -16.04 -10.93 -3.28
N SER A 60 -15.35 -10.75 -4.40
CA SER A 60 -15.87 -9.94 -5.52
C SER A 60 -15.23 -10.32 -6.86
N PRO A 61 -16.04 -10.50 -7.92
CA PRO A 61 -15.54 -10.71 -9.28
C PRO A 61 -15.01 -9.42 -9.93
N GLU A 62 -15.22 -8.24 -9.33
CA GLU A 62 -14.78 -6.95 -9.87
C GLU A 62 -13.27 -6.72 -9.67
N LEU A 63 -12.68 -7.36 -8.66
CA LEU A 63 -11.26 -7.22 -8.31
C LEU A 63 -10.35 -8.06 -9.20
N ILE A 64 -9.25 -7.47 -9.66
CA ILE A 64 -8.23 -8.19 -10.43
C ILE A 64 -7.17 -8.73 -9.45
N VAL A 65 -7.32 -9.98 -9.04
CA VAL A 65 -6.45 -10.59 -8.01
C VAL A 65 -5.29 -11.37 -8.63
N HIS A 66 -4.08 -10.94 -8.33
CA HIS A 66 -2.80 -11.52 -8.75
C HIS A 66 -2.22 -12.37 -7.60
N PRO A 67 -2.15 -13.70 -7.74
CA PRO A 67 -1.48 -14.56 -6.78
C PRO A 67 0.04 -14.44 -6.95
N GLY A 68 0.74 -14.15 -5.87
CA GLY A 68 2.19 -14.05 -5.82
C GLY A 68 2.67 -12.68 -5.35
N LEU A 69 3.69 -12.71 -4.51
CA LEU A 69 4.34 -11.54 -3.91
C LEU A 69 5.82 -11.44 -4.31
N ASP A 70 6.18 -12.04 -5.45
CA ASP A 70 7.53 -11.92 -6.00
C ASP A 70 7.85 -10.44 -6.32
N PRO A 71 8.90 -9.85 -5.72
CA PRO A 71 9.19 -8.42 -5.87
C PRO A 71 9.33 -7.97 -7.32
N SER A 72 10.02 -8.76 -8.16
CA SER A 72 10.27 -8.39 -9.55
C SER A 72 8.99 -8.34 -10.38
N THR A 73 8.10 -9.30 -10.14
CA THR A 73 6.81 -9.41 -10.83
C THR A 73 5.84 -8.33 -10.37
N VAL A 74 5.75 -8.08 -9.06
CA VAL A 74 4.87 -7.05 -8.50
C VAL A 74 5.31 -5.68 -8.99
N VAL A 75 6.59 -5.31 -8.81
CA VAL A 75 7.12 -3.99 -9.19
C VAL A 75 6.91 -3.69 -10.66
N LYS A 76 7.14 -4.66 -11.55
CA LYS A 76 6.86 -4.48 -12.99
C LYS A 76 5.38 -4.17 -13.27
N ASN A 77 4.46 -4.74 -12.52
CA ASN A 77 3.03 -4.44 -12.68
C ASN A 77 2.66 -3.04 -12.18
N LEU A 78 3.47 -2.42 -11.32
CA LEU A 78 3.20 -1.08 -10.79
C LEU A 78 3.46 0.03 -11.81
N GLU A 79 4.25 -0.25 -12.86
CA GLU A 79 4.53 0.70 -13.97
C GLU A 79 3.27 1.23 -14.66
N ARG A 80 2.16 0.49 -14.56
CA ARG A 80 0.86 0.84 -15.14
C ARG A 80 -0.16 1.30 -14.10
N MET A 81 0.22 1.48 -12.84
CA MET A 81 -0.69 1.87 -11.75
C MET A 81 -0.60 3.37 -11.51
N ASP A 82 -1.72 3.98 -11.13
CA ASP A 82 -1.81 5.42 -10.85
C ASP A 82 -1.67 5.70 -9.34
N ALA A 83 -1.90 4.70 -8.48
CA ALA A 83 -1.60 4.76 -7.05
C ALA A 83 -1.40 3.36 -6.46
N ILE A 84 -0.72 3.30 -5.31
CA ILE A 84 -0.38 2.06 -4.60
C ILE A 84 -0.86 2.16 -3.15
N VAL A 85 -1.41 1.06 -2.63
CA VAL A 85 -1.67 0.83 -1.21
C VAL A 85 -0.83 -0.37 -0.78
N LEU A 86 0.04 -0.20 0.21
CA LEU A 86 0.97 -1.22 0.67
C LEU A 86 0.73 -1.55 2.15
N GLY A 87 0.51 -2.83 2.43
CA GLY A 87 0.51 -3.35 3.80
C GLY A 87 -0.76 -4.02 4.34
N PRO A 88 -1.99 -3.80 3.82
CA PRO A 88 -3.20 -4.43 4.38
C PRO A 88 -3.09 -5.96 4.44
N GLY A 89 -2.92 -6.51 5.64
CA GLY A 89 -2.80 -7.95 5.87
C GLY A 89 -1.59 -8.59 5.18
N LEU A 90 -0.51 -7.84 4.92
CA LEU A 90 0.66 -8.34 4.18
C LEU A 90 1.42 -9.43 4.95
N GLY A 91 1.30 -9.44 6.28
CA GLY A 91 2.07 -10.32 7.16
C GLY A 91 3.52 -9.86 7.30
N ARG A 92 4.27 -10.53 8.19
CA ARG A 92 5.61 -10.09 8.62
C ARG A 92 6.73 -11.08 8.28
N ASN A 93 6.53 -11.86 7.23
CA ASN A 93 7.53 -12.82 6.77
C ASN A 93 8.77 -12.07 6.21
N PRO A 94 10.00 -12.49 6.52
CA PRO A 94 11.21 -11.90 5.92
C PRO A 94 11.19 -11.76 4.39
N THR A 95 10.54 -12.69 3.66
CA THR A 95 10.43 -12.60 2.19
C THR A 95 9.64 -11.38 1.72
N VAL A 96 8.71 -10.90 2.53
CA VAL A 96 7.88 -9.71 2.26
C VAL A 96 8.71 -8.42 2.36
N LYS A 97 9.76 -8.38 3.18
CA LYS A 97 10.60 -7.17 3.31
C LYS A 97 11.21 -6.77 1.97
N LEU A 98 11.69 -7.74 1.20
CA LEU A 98 12.25 -7.48 -0.14
C LEU A 98 11.22 -6.89 -1.10
N LEU A 99 9.94 -7.30 -0.98
CA LEU A 99 8.85 -6.72 -1.75
C LEU A 99 8.59 -5.27 -1.31
N VAL A 100 8.48 -5.02 0.00
CA VAL A 100 8.25 -3.68 0.54
C VAL A 100 9.35 -2.72 0.06
N ASP A 101 10.61 -3.12 0.15
CA ASP A 101 11.74 -2.32 -0.32
C ASP A 101 11.65 -2.03 -1.82
N GLY A 102 11.33 -3.05 -2.62
CA GLY A 102 11.14 -2.88 -4.06
C GLY A 102 9.99 -1.92 -4.42
N VAL A 103 8.88 -1.96 -3.67
CA VAL A 103 7.72 -1.08 -3.86
C VAL A 103 8.05 0.36 -3.47
N VAL A 104 8.72 0.54 -2.34
CA VAL A 104 9.19 1.84 -1.86
C VAL A 104 10.17 2.45 -2.85
N ASP A 105 11.16 1.68 -3.30
CA ASP A 105 12.14 2.14 -4.28
C ASP A 105 11.49 2.48 -5.62
N PHE A 106 10.47 1.72 -6.03
CA PHE A 106 9.68 2.03 -7.20
C PHE A 106 8.96 3.37 -7.04
N ALA A 107 8.20 3.54 -5.95
CA ALA A 107 7.46 4.76 -5.68
C ALA A 107 8.37 5.99 -5.61
N LYS A 108 9.54 5.83 -5.01
CA LYS A 108 10.56 6.89 -4.95
C LYS A 108 11.06 7.32 -6.33
N ARG A 109 11.23 6.38 -7.26
CA ARG A 109 11.73 6.68 -8.62
C ARG A 109 10.68 7.26 -9.55
N THR A 110 9.40 6.92 -9.33
CA THR A 110 8.30 7.29 -10.23
C THR A 110 7.39 8.38 -9.67
N ASP A 111 7.54 8.70 -8.39
CA ASP A 111 6.66 9.61 -7.64
C ASP A 111 5.17 9.21 -7.71
N VAL A 112 4.90 7.91 -7.92
CA VAL A 112 3.53 7.40 -7.87
C VAL A 112 3.00 7.52 -6.44
N PRO A 113 1.77 8.01 -6.23
CA PRO A 113 1.14 8.06 -4.92
C PRO A 113 1.18 6.71 -4.20
N LEU A 114 1.67 6.72 -2.96
CA LEU A 114 1.87 5.50 -2.15
C LEU A 114 1.23 5.66 -0.77
N VAL A 115 0.19 4.90 -0.49
CA VAL A 115 -0.36 4.76 0.86
C VAL A 115 0.32 3.58 1.53
N VAL A 116 0.90 3.79 2.71
CA VAL A 116 1.47 2.72 3.54
C VAL A 116 0.64 2.56 4.80
N ASP A 117 0.18 1.33 5.02
CA ASP A 117 -0.73 0.97 6.10
C ASP A 117 -0.24 -0.31 6.82
N ALA A 118 -0.68 -0.51 8.06
CA ALA A 118 -0.53 -1.73 8.84
C ALA A 118 0.89 -2.35 8.77
N ASP A 119 1.02 -3.56 8.18
CA ASP A 119 2.30 -4.26 8.11
C ASP A 119 3.34 -3.53 7.24
N GLY A 120 2.92 -2.72 6.27
CA GLY A 120 3.82 -1.85 5.51
C GLY A 120 4.55 -0.87 6.44
N LEU A 121 3.82 -0.26 7.38
CA LEU A 121 4.40 0.64 8.39
C LEU A 121 5.34 -0.11 9.34
N TRP A 122 5.01 -1.36 9.67
CA TRP A 122 5.88 -2.21 10.48
C TRP A 122 7.24 -2.44 9.83
N PHE A 123 7.29 -2.64 8.51
CA PHE A 123 8.56 -2.80 7.78
C PHE A 123 9.31 -1.48 7.57
N LEU A 124 8.59 -0.37 7.46
CA LEU A 124 9.21 0.95 7.31
C LEU A 124 9.91 1.45 8.57
N LYS A 125 9.46 1.05 9.76
CA LYS A 125 9.99 1.58 11.03
C LYS A 125 11.51 1.50 11.15
N ASP A 126 12.15 0.46 10.61
CA ASP A 126 13.60 0.26 10.75
C ASP A 126 14.39 1.10 9.74
N SER A 127 13.71 1.58 8.69
CA SER A 127 14.30 2.31 7.57
C SER A 127 13.93 3.79 7.57
N VAL A 128 12.89 4.19 8.32
CA VAL A 128 12.28 5.52 8.29
C VAL A 128 13.27 6.66 8.55
N ARG A 129 14.25 6.44 9.44
CA ARG A 129 15.26 7.45 9.79
C ARG A 129 16.18 7.83 8.62
N ASN A 130 16.48 6.85 7.78
CA ASN A 130 17.34 7.03 6.60
C ASN A 130 16.52 7.10 5.32
N MET A 131 15.19 7.18 5.46
CA MET A 131 14.30 7.20 4.33
C MET A 131 14.34 8.59 3.70
N PRO A 132 14.64 8.69 2.41
CA PRO A 132 14.50 9.93 1.66
C PRO A 132 13.03 10.39 1.67
N ALA A 133 12.80 11.68 1.49
CA ALA A 133 11.44 12.21 1.36
C ALA A 133 10.66 11.47 0.27
N LEU A 134 9.40 11.16 0.56
CA LEU A 134 8.47 10.51 -0.35
C LEU A 134 7.25 11.42 -0.45
N PRO A 135 7.33 12.54 -1.18
CA PRO A 135 6.36 13.63 -1.09
C PRO A 135 4.92 13.21 -1.44
N SER A 136 4.77 12.14 -2.24
CA SER A 136 3.49 11.56 -2.64
C SER A 136 3.03 10.40 -1.75
N ALA A 137 3.76 10.11 -0.65
CA ALA A 137 3.42 9.04 0.26
C ALA A 137 2.53 9.51 1.41
N ILE A 138 1.57 8.65 1.76
CA ILE A 138 0.65 8.85 2.88
C ILE A 138 0.84 7.68 3.83
N LEU A 139 1.32 7.95 5.03
CA LEU A 139 1.41 6.96 6.11
C LEU A 139 0.10 7.00 6.91
N THR A 140 -0.47 5.83 7.19
CA THR A 140 -1.77 5.71 7.89
C THR A 140 -1.66 5.02 9.27
N PRO A 141 -0.71 5.43 10.15
CA PRO A 141 -0.50 4.72 11.40
C PRO A 141 -1.65 4.93 12.38
N ASN A 142 -2.01 3.89 13.11
CA ASN A 142 -2.70 4.05 14.39
C ASN A 142 -1.75 4.63 15.46
N MET A 143 -2.27 4.93 16.65
CA MET A 143 -1.46 5.52 17.74
C MET A 143 -0.22 4.69 18.12
N VAL A 144 -0.31 3.36 18.10
CA VAL A 144 0.81 2.49 18.47
C VAL A 144 1.86 2.44 17.35
N GLU A 145 1.43 2.35 16.10
CA GLU A 145 2.32 2.41 14.94
C GLU A 145 3.02 3.75 14.83
N PHE A 146 2.30 4.85 15.08
CA PHE A 146 2.85 6.19 15.05
C PHE A 146 3.93 6.37 16.13
N SER A 147 3.67 5.85 17.35
CA SER A 147 4.68 5.84 18.42
C SER A 147 5.96 5.13 18.03
N ARG A 148 5.85 3.96 17.39
CA ARG A 148 7.00 3.21 16.91
C ARG A 148 7.76 3.94 15.79
N LEU A 149 7.04 4.56 14.87
CA LEU A 149 7.64 5.35 13.80
C LEU A 149 8.39 6.56 14.35
N CYS A 150 7.80 7.29 15.30
CA CYS A 150 8.44 8.42 15.96
C CYS A 150 9.68 8.01 16.78
N GLU A 151 9.60 6.91 17.52
CA GLU A 151 10.76 6.38 18.26
C GLU A 151 11.90 6.04 17.30
N SER A 152 11.61 5.33 16.20
CA SER A 152 12.63 5.00 15.20
C SER A 152 13.19 6.21 14.45
N ALA A 153 12.36 7.20 14.12
CA ALA A 153 12.74 8.35 13.31
C ALA A 153 13.46 9.43 14.13
N LEU A 154 12.95 9.74 15.32
CA LEU A 154 13.30 10.92 16.11
C LEU A 154 13.91 10.59 17.47
N ASP A 155 13.97 9.31 17.87
CA ASP A 155 14.38 8.87 19.21
C ASP A 155 13.50 9.45 20.33
N VAL A 156 12.23 9.71 20.02
CA VAL A 156 11.22 10.25 20.95
C VAL A 156 10.16 9.19 21.24
N ARG A 157 9.99 8.84 22.53
CA ARG A 157 8.98 7.86 22.99
C ARG A 157 7.62 8.48 23.29
N ASP A 158 7.55 9.76 23.66
CA ASP A 158 6.32 10.40 24.10
C ASP A 158 5.67 11.21 22.98
N VAL A 159 4.80 10.54 22.25
CA VAL A 159 4.16 11.07 21.04
C VAL A 159 3.17 12.19 21.33
N LEU A 160 2.58 12.21 22.53
CA LEU A 160 1.64 13.27 22.93
C LEU A 160 2.34 14.63 23.12
N SER A 161 3.67 14.63 23.21
CA SER A 161 4.48 15.85 23.27
C SER A 161 4.87 16.40 21.88
N ILE A 162 4.67 15.62 20.82
CA ILE A 162 5.02 16.02 19.44
C ILE A 162 3.90 16.91 18.90
N THR A 163 4.20 18.18 18.67
CA THR A 163 3.25 19.12 18.06
C THR A 163 2.94 18.66 16.62
N VAL A 164 1.66 18.43 16.31
CA VAL A 164 1.16 17.84 15.05
C VAL A 164 1.35 18.80 13.87
N SER A 165 2.58 18.96 13.40
CA SER A 165 2.90 19.72 12.18
C SER A 165 3.67 18.89 11.13
N PHE A 166 3.84 17.59 11.35
CA PHE A 166 4.79 16.75 10.59
C PHE A 166 4.17 15.63 9.74
N ILE A 167 2.86 15.59 9.55
CA ILE A 167 2.20 14.53 8.76
C ILE A 167 2.14 14.95 7.28
N CYS A 168 3.30 15.02 6.65
CA CYS A 168 3.56 14.96 5.19
C CYS A 168 5.08 14.84 5.04
N LEU A 169 5.60 13.61 4.89
CA LEU A 169 6.99 13.30 4.56
C LEU A 169 7.14 13.10 3.05
#